data_AF-A0A8T2PUS2-F1
#
_entry.id   AF-A0A8T2PUS2-F1
#
_cell.length_a   1.000
_cell.length_b   1.000
_cell.length_c   1.000
_cell.angle_alpha   90.00
_cell.angle_beta   90.00
_cell.angle_gamma   90.00
#
_symmetry.space_group_name_H-M   'P 1'
#
loop_
_entity.id
_entity.type
_entity.pdbx_description
1 polymer ?
#
loop_
_entity_poly.entity_id
_entity_poly.type
_entity_poly.pdbx_seq_one_letter_code
_entity_poly.pdbx_strand_id
1 'polypeptide(L)'
;HKVNFGISFDFNLDQLQNKALVNFEVKSDSREERPADNKVNISIPVQYDSEIILTRETNIHFYVVDEKKKAKTMVTNYNDIGPELNLTLK
;
A
#
# COMPACT_ATOMS: atom_id res chain seq x y z
N HIS A 1 16.39 37.66 17.24
CA HIS A 1 16.13 37.32 15.81
C HIS A 1 15.84 35.83 15.68
N LYS A 2 14.96 35.43 14.75
CA LYS A 2 14.63 34.02 14.50
C LYS A 2 15.21 33.61 13.15
N VAL A 3 15.92 32.50 13.10
CA VAL A 3 16.39 31.87 11.86
C VAL A 3 15.47 30.70 11.56
N ASN A 4 15.08 30.56 10.29
CA ASN A 4 14.32 29.41 9.81
C ASN A 4 15.15 28.72 8.72
N PHE A 5 15.18 27.40 8.74
CA PHE A 5 15.84 26.59 7.72
C PHE A 5 14.95 25.40 7.38
N GLY A 6 15.00 24.95 6.13
CA GLY A 6 14.35 23.72 5.67
C GLY A 6 15.37 22.61 5.53
N ILE A 7 15.00 21.40 5.95
CA ILE A 7 15.80 20.18 5.75
C ILE A 7 14.90 19.17 5.07
N SER A 8 15.37 18.61 3.96
CA SER A 8 14.70 17.54 3.23
C SER A 8 15.34 16.20 3.56
N PHE A 9 14.51 15.17 3.69
CA PHE A 9 14.93 13.80 3.94
C PHE A 9 14.38 12.91 2.84
N ASP A 10 15.26 12.10 2.24
CA ASP A 10 14.89 11.06 1.30
C ASP A 10 14.91 9.70 2.01
N PHE A 11 13.89 8.89 1.78
CA PHE A 11 13.73 7.58 2.41
C PHE A 11 14.03 6.47 1.43
N ASN A 12 14.92 5.56 1.83
CA ASN A 12 15.25 4.39 1.03
C ASN A 12 14.16 3.32 1.14
N LEU A 13 13.58 2.91 0.01
CA LEU A 13 12.57 1.84 -0.04
C LEU A 13 13.16 0.44 0.17
N ASP A 14 14.47 0.25 -0.03
CA ASP A 14 15.16 -1.01 0.27
C ASP A 14 15.38 -1.21 1.77
N GLN A 15 15.30 -0.13 2.55
CA GLN A 15 15.51 -0.12 4.00
C GLN A 15 14.37 0.61 4.70
N LEU A 16 13.20 -0.03 4.70
CA LEU A 16 11.99 0.53 5.29
C LEU A 16 12.20 0.90 6.76
N GLN A 17 11.83 2.13 7.10
CA GLN A 17 11.79 2.64 8.47
C GLN A 17 10.37 3.10 8.76
N ASN A 18 9.84 2.82 9.95
CA ASN A 18 8.50 3.29 10.34
C ASN A 18 8.52 4.68 10.99
N LYS A 19 9.72 5.23 11.25
CA LYS A 19 9.91 6.56 11.83
C LYS A 19 11.26 7.15 11.45
N ALA A 20 11.31 8.47 11.32
CA ALA A 20 12.53 9.25 11.31
C ALA A 20 12.71 9.92 12.69
N LEU A 21 13.85 9.69 13.33
CA LEU A 21 14.23 10.34 14.58
C LEU A 21 15.24 11.44 14.29
N VAL A 22 14.87 12.68 14.58
CA VAL A 22 15.72 13.85 14.36
C VAL A 22 16.03 14.51 15.69
N ASN A 23 17.32 14.59 16.01
CA ASN A 23 17.79 15.24 17.23
C ASN A 23 18.48 16.55 16.83
N PHE A 24 17.96 17.67 17.30
CA PHE A 24 18.56 19.00 17.10
C PHE A 24 19.19 19.47 18.40
N GLU A 25 20.36 20.09 18.28
CA GLU A 25 21.06 20.76 19.36
C GLU A 25 21.58 22.10 18.86
N VAL A 26 21.24 23.18 19.55
CA VAL A 26 21.79 24.51 19.27
C VAL A 26 23.01 24.76 20.18
N LYS A 27 24.12 25.22 19.59
CA LYS A 27 25.36 25.51 20.33
C LYS A 27 25.78 26.96 20.11
N SER A 28 26.33 27.55 21.16
CA SER A 28 27.02 28.84 21.12
C SER A 28 28.33 28.74 21.89
N ASP A 29 29.22 29.72 21.71
CA ASP A 29 30.49 29.79 22.45
C ASP A 29 30.32 30.23 23.91
N SER A 30 29.11 30.67 24.29
CA SER A 30 28.79 31.08 25.65
C SER A 30 28.49 29.88 26.55
N ARG A 31 28.74 30.02 27.85
CA ARG A 31 28.37 28.98 28.82
C ARG A 31 26.85 28.98 29.02
N GLU A 32 26.22 27.92 28.53
CA GLU A 32 24.81 27.63 28.76
C GLU A 32 24.51 27.36 30.24
N GLU A 33 23.48 28.02 30.78
CA GLU A 33 22.99 27.77 32.14
C GLU A 33 22.25 26.43 32.20
N ARG A 34 21.51 26.08 31.14
CA ARG A 34 20.68 24.88 31.05
C ARG A 34 20.87 24.17 29.70
N PRO A 35 21.86 23.27 29.59
CA PRO A 35 22.17 22.59 28.33
C PRO A 35 21.03 21.77 27.71
N ALA A 36 20.00 21.42 28.50
CA ALA A 36 18.84 20.68 28.01
C ALA A 36 17.90 21.53 27.15
N ASP A 37 17.87 22.85 27.36
CA ASP A 37 16.92 23.76 26.70
C ASP A 37 17.26 23.96 25.21
N ASN A 38 18.50 23.63 24.82
CA ASN A 38 18.97 23.71 23.44
C ASN A 38 18.72 22.45 22.63
N LYS A 39 18.13 21.41 23.23
CA LYS A 39 17.94 20.10 22.61
C LYS A 39 16.47 19.82 22.35
N VAL A 40 16.18 19.30 21.16
CA VAL A 40 14.85 18.79 20.84
C VAL A 40 14.97 17.50 20.02
N ASN A 41 14.13 16.52 20.37
CA ASN A 41 14.01 15.27 19.66
C ASN A 41 12.64 15.22 18.98
N ILE A 42 12.64 14.99 17.68
CA ILE A 42 11.44 14.97 16.84
C ILE A 42 11.30 13.56 16.26
N SER A 43 10.12 12.95 16.43
CA SER A 43 9.79 11.66 15.84
C SER A 43 8.74 11.87 14.75
N ILE A 44 9.10 11.56 13.51
CA ILE A 44 8.24 11.73 12.34
C ILE A 44 7.82 10.33 11.87
N PRO A 45 6.52 9.99 11.88
CA PRO A 45 6.06 8.71 11.34
C PRO A 45 6.29 8.65 9.83
N VAL A 46 6.80 7.52 9.34
CA VAL A 46 6.99 7.27 7.90
C VAL A 46 5.95 6.25 7.49
N GLN A 47 5.15 6.60 6.48
CA GLN A 47 4.11 5.75 5.92
C GLN A 47 4.43 5.49 4.46
N TYR A 48 4.30 4.22 4.05
CA TYR A 48 4.47 3.81 2.67
C TYR A 48 3.09 3.49 2.11
N ASP A 49 2.74 4.15 1.02
CA ASP A 49 1.53 3.84 0.27
C ASP A 49 1.90 2.87 -0.85
N SER A 50 1.38 1.64 -0.78
CA SER A 50 1.41 0.73 -1.89
C SER A 50 0.10 0.93 -2.64
N GLU A 51 0.14 1.61 -3.78
CA GLU A 51 -1.02 1.69 -4.66
C GLU A 51 -1.30 0.28 -5.20
N ILE A 52 -2.24 -0.43 -4.57
CA ILE A 52 -2.66 -1.77 -5.00
C ILE A 52 -3.75 -1.59 -6.06
N ILE A 53 -3.41 -1.86 -7.32
CA ILE A 53 -4.38 -1.87 -8.42
C ILE A 53 -4.80 -3.32 -8.66
N LEU A 54 -6.05 -3.64 -8.31
CA LEU A 54 -6.67 -4.93 -8.66
C LEU A 54 -7.33 -4.82 -10.03
N THR A 55 -6.91 -5.64 -10.98
CA THR A 55 -7.53 -5.68 -12.31
C THR A 55 -8.25 -7.00 -12.53
N ARG A 56 -9.47 -6.91 -13.07
CA ARG A 56 -10.22 -8.09 -13.51
C ARG A 56 -10.50 -7.97 -14.99
N GLU A 57 -9.89 -8.84 -15.77
CA GLU A 57 -10.30 -9.09 -17.14
C GLU A 57 -11.50 -10.03 -17.11
N THR A 58 -12.72 -9.47 -17.06
CA THR A 58 -13.89 -10.24 -17.44
C THR A 58 -13.95 -10.27 -18.96
N ASN A 59 -13.46 -11.35 -19.58
CA ASN A 59 -14.18 -11.81 -20.76
C ASN A 59 -15.58 -12.16 -20.24
N ILE A 60 -16.58 -11.32 -20.52
CA ILE A 60 -17.96 -11.62 -20.17
C ILE A 60 -18.35 -12.81 -21.04
N HIS A 61 -17.95 -14.01 -20.62
CA HIS A 61 -18.45 -15.26 -21.14
C HIS A 61 -19.90 -15.38 -20.66
N PHE A 62 -20.79 -14.66 -21.32
CA PHE A 62 -22.22 -14.83 -21.12
C PHE A 62 -22.58 -16.19 -21.74
N TYR A 63 -23.10 -17.09 -20.90
CA TYR A 63 -23.65 -18.35 -21.37
C TYR A 63 -25.16 -18.16 -21.58
N VAL A 64 -25.59 -18.23 -22.83
CA VAL A 64 -27.02 -18.11 -23.19
C VAL A 64 -27.69 -19.47 -23.04
N VAL A 65 -28.78 -19.52 -22.27
CA VAL A 65 -29.63 -20.70 -22.20
C VAL A 65 -30.42 -20.79 -23.50
N ASP A 66 -30.10 -21.78 -24.33
CA ASP A 66 -30.78 -22.05 -25.58
C ASP A 66 -32.07 -22.83 -25.33
N GLU A 67 -33.22 -22.25 -25.67
CA GLU A 67 -34.55 -22.89 -25.55
C GLU A 67 -34.65 -24.22 -26.32
N LYS A 68 -33.80 -24.44 -27.34
CA LYS A 68 -33.78 -25.68 -28.12
C LYS A 68 -33.00 -26.81 -27.44
N LYS A 69 -32.19 -26.52 -26.42
CA LYS A 69 -31.48 -27.55 -25.65
C LYS A 69 -32.36 -28.05 -24.50
N LYS A 70 -32.75 -29.33 -24.56
CA LYS A 70 -33.46 -29.99 -23.47
C LYS A 70 -32.55 -30.11 -22.24
N ALA A 71 -33.03 -29.67 -21.08
CA ALA A 71 -32.35 -29.87 -19.81
C ALA A 71 -32.19 -31.38 -19.55
N LYS A 72 -30.96 -31.83 -19.27
CA LYS A 72 -30.72 -33.20 -18.82
C LYS A 72 -31.21 -33.34 -17.38
N THR A 73 -32.03 -34.34 -17.11
CA THR A 73 -32.57 -34.62 -15.77
C THR A 73 -31.67 -35.52 -14.93
N MET A 74 -30.66 -36.15 -15.55
CA MET A 74 -29.66 -36.96 -14.87
C MET A 74 -28.27 -36.54 -15.34
N VAL A 75 -27.43 -36.09 -14.40
CA VAL A 75 -26.05 -35.68 -14.64
C VAL A 75 -25.16 -36.91 -14.57
N THR A 76 -24.45 -37.21 -15.66
CA THR A 76 -23.50 -38.34 -15.75
C THR A 76 -22.05 -37.88 -15.79
N ASN A 77 -21.80 -36.65 -16.23
CA ASN A 77 -20.46 -36.04 -16.29
C ASN A 77 -20.56 -34.50 -16.27
N TYR A 78 -19.42 -33.81 -16.12
CA TYR A 78 -19.36 -32.35 -15.99
C TYR A 78 -19.90 -31.59 -17.22
N ASN A 79 -19.79 -32.16 -18.42
CA ASN A 79 -20.33 -31.53 -19.64
C ASN A 79 -21.87 -31.49 -19.65
N ASP A 80 -22.53 -32.29 -18.80
CA ASP A 80 -23.99 -32.27 -18.66
C ASP A 80 -24.49 -31.05 -17.86
N ILE A 81 -23.59 -30.40 -17.10
CA ILE A 81 -23.89 -29.24 -16.24
C ILE A 81 -23.75 -27.94 -17.02
N GLY A 82 -22.71 -27.83 -17.86
CA GLY A 82 -22.41 -26.63 -18.65
C GLY A 82 -20.92 -26.45 -18.96
N PRO A 83 -20.54 -25.35 -19.61
CA PRO A 83 -19.14 -25.02 -19.84
C PRO A 83 -18.42 -24.67 -18.53
N GLU A 84 -17.13 -25.00 -18.47
CA GLU A 84 -16.27 -24.61 -17.36
C GLU A 84 -15.95 -23.10 -17.43
N LEU A 85 -16.06 -22.43 -16.28
CA LEU A 85 -15.75 -21.01 -16.12
C LEU A 85 -14.51 -20.86 -15.25
N ASN A 86 -13.37 -20.57 -15.90
CA ASN A 86 -12.12 -20.30 -15.22
C ASN A 86 -11.96 -18.80 -14.94
N LEU A 87 -11.98 -18.41 -13.67
CA LEU A 87 -11.81 -17.03 -13.22
C LEU A 87 -10.39 -16.84 -12.69
N THR A 88 -9.64 -15.92 -13.29
CA THR A 88 -8.30 -15.54 -12.83
C THR A 88 -8.30 -14.08 -12.39
N LEU A 89 -7.71 -13.81 -11.22
CA LEU A 89 -7.47 -12.47 -10.70
C LEU A 89 -5.99 -12.14 -10.95
N LYS A 90 -5.70 -10.93 -11.43
CA LYS A 90 -4.33 -10.43 -11.64
C LYS A 90 -4.14 -9.12 -10.90
#